data_AF-A0A667YTM4-F1
#
_entry.id   AF-A0A667YTM4-F1
#
_cell.length_a   1.000
_cell.length_b   1.000
_cell.length_c   1.000
_cell.angle_alpha   90.00
_cell.angle_beta   90.00
_cell.angle_gamma   90.00
#
_symmetry.space_group_name_H-M   'P 1'
#
loop_
_entity.id
_entity.type
_entity.pdbx_description
1 polymer ?
#
loop_
_entity_poly.entity_id
_entity_poly.type
_entity_poly.pdbx_seq_one_letter_code
_entity_poly.pdbx_strand_id
1 'polypeptide(L)'
;MVSAGFQILGIALCIIGWIGAIVVCAIPQWKVTAFIGQNIVTAQTTWEGIWMSCVVQSTGQMQCKVYDSMLALSQDLQAARALIIISILVGIVALLLAVAGGKDFHNPLLVGSQKRELGAALFIGWGASALLILGGGLLCANCPPKDNYSAKYSAARSSGPKDYV
;
A
#
# COMPACT_ATOMS: atom_id res chain seq x y z
N MET A 1 1.24 13.19 -31.79
CA MET A 1 2.06 13.86 -30.74
C MET A 1 1.20 13.91 -29.49
N VAL A 2 1.60 13.26 -28.39
CA VAL A 2 0.87 13.40 -27.12
C VAL A 2 1.02 14.85 -26.65
N SER A 3 -0.08 15.51 -26.30
CA SER A 3 -0.05 16.88 -25.79
C SER A 3 0.73 16.93 -24.47
N ALA A 4 1.61 17.91 -24.30
CA ALA A 4 2.40 18.11 -23.08
C ALA A 4 1.53 18.09 -21.81
N GLY A 5 0.27 18.53 -21.90
CA GLY A 5 -0.69 18.49 -20.80
C GLY A 5 -0.97 17.08 -20.26
N PHE A 6 -1.09 16.08 -21.14
CA PHE A 6 -1.32 14.69 -20.71
C PHE A 6 -0.09 14.08 -20.02
N GLN A 7 1.11 14.45 -20.47
CA GLN A 7 2.36 13.97 -19.85
C GLN A 7 2.54 14.57 -18.45
N ILE A 8 2.27 15.86 -18.26
CA ILE A 8 2.33 16.53 -16.96
C ILE A 8 1.31 15.94 -15.98
N LEU A 9 0.07 15.72 -16.43
CA LEU A 9 -0.97 15.07 -15.63
C LEU A 9 -0.54 13.66 -15.21
N GLY A 10 0.02 12.88 -16.13
CA GLY A 10 0.51 11.54 -15.84
C GLY A 10 1.63 11.53 -14.78
N ILE A 11 2.60 12.44 -14.91
CA ILE A 11 3.70 12.56 -13.92
C ILE A 11 3.15 12.96 -12.55
N ALA A 12 2.20 13.90 -12.49
CA ALA A 12 1.59 14.33 -11.23
C ALA A 12 0.87 13.17 -10.52
N LEU A 13 0.07 12.39 -11.26
CA LEU A 13 -0.63 11.21 -10.72
C LEU A 13 0.36 10.13 -10.24
N CYS A 14 1.46 9.91 -10.97
CA CYS A 14 2.52 8.98 -10.54
C CYS A 14 3.18 9.42 -9.23
N ILE A 15 3.48 10.72 -9.06
CA ILE A 15 4.04 11.25 -7.81
C ILE A 15 3.07 11.05 -6.65
N ILE A 16 1.78 11.36 -6.84
CA ILE A 16 0.74 11.17 -5.82
C ILE A 16 0.63 9.69 -5.44
N GLY A 17 0.60 8.78 -6.42
CA GLY A 17 0.55 7.34 -6.17
C GLY A 17 1.78 6.81 -5.43
N TRP A 18 2.97 7.32 -5.76
CA TRP A 18 4.21 6.95 -5.08
C TRP A 18 4.25 7.43 -3.62
N ILE A 19 3.83 8.68 -3.36
CA ILE A 19 3.67 9.20 -1.99
C ILE A 19 2.65 8.36 -1.21
N GLY A 20 1.53 8.00 -1.85
CA GLY A 20 0.53 7.11 -1.25
C GLY A 20 1.11 5.75 -0.84
N ALA A 21 1.95 5.14 -1.67
CA ALA A 21 2.63 3.89 -1.34
C ALA A 21 3.57 4.01 -0.12
N ILE A 22 4.29 5.14 0.01
CA ILE A 22 5.15 5.43 1.16
C ILE A 22 4.29 5.57 2.43
N VAL A 23 3.18 6.31 2.36
CA VAL A 23 2.26 6.48 3.48
C VAL A 23 1.72 5.12 3.91
N VAL A 24 1.18 4.33 2.98
CA VAL A 24 0.68 2.98 3.23
C VAL A 24 1.75 2.08 3.87
N CYS A 25 3.02 2.21 3.48
CA CYS A 25 4.12 1.49 4.12
C CYS A 25 4.32 1.86 5.60
N ALA A 26 4.11 3.14 5.96
CA ALA A 26 4.33 3.66 7.31
C ALA A 26 3.14 3.47 8.27
N ILE A 27 1.89 3.46 7.77
CA ILE A 27 0.72 3.43 8.66
C ILE A 27 0.52 2.04 9.29
N PRO A 28 0.15 1.94 10.59
CA PRO A 28 -0.10 0.67 11.24
C PRO A 28 -1.53 0.13 11.04
N GLN A 29 -2.12 0.34 9.86
CA GLN A 29 -3.56 0.09 9.61
C GLN A 29 -3.82 -1.02 8.58
N TRP A 30 -2.88 -1.96 8.44
CA TRP A 30 -2.96 -3.02 7.43
C TRP A 30 -3.99 -4.09 7.77
N LYS A 31 -4.09 -4.45 9.04
CA LYS A 31 -5.10 -5.40 9.54
C LYS A 31 -5.64 -4.90 10.87
N VAL A 32 -6.97 -4.84 10.97
CA VAL A 32 -7.66 -4.46 12.21
C VAL A 32 -8.34 -5.69 12.76
N THR A 33 -8.03 -6.04 14.01
CA THR A 33 -8.65 -7.16 14.71
C THR A 33 -9.18 -6.67 16.06
N ALA A 34 -10.43 -6.98 16.37
CA ALA A 34 -11.03 -6.65 17.66
C ALA A 34 -11.29 -7.95 18.44
N PHE A 35 -10.78 -8.02 19.66
CA PHE A 35 -11.08 -9.10 20.58
C PHE A 35 -12.23 -8.64 21.48
N ILE A 36 -13.40 -9.26 21.32
CA ILE A 36 -14.57 -9.02 22.18
C ILE A 36 -14.68 -10.21 23.14
N GLY A 37 -14.04 -10.09 24.31
CA GLY A 37 -14.18 -11.04 25.42
C GLY A 37 -15.40 -10.73 26.29
N GLN A 38 -15.86 -11.71 27.10
CA GLN A 38 -16.99 -11.53 28.04
C GLN A 38 -16.70 -10.51 29.16
N ASN A 39 -15.43 -10.12 29.37
CA ASN A 39 -15.01 -9.19 30.41
C ASN A 39 -14.27 -7.97 29.81
N ILE A 40 -14.60 -6.77 30.32
CA ILE A 40 -14.10 -5.45 29.88
C ILE A 40 -12.56 -5.35 29.90
N VAL A 41 -11.89 -6.10 30.77
CA VAL A 41 -10.41 -6.13 30.89
C VAL A 41 -9.73 -6.87 29.72
N THR A 42 -10.46 -7.73 28.99
CA THR A 42 -9.93 -8.50 27.84
C THR A 42 -10.32 -7.91 26.48
N ALA A 43 -11.18 -6.88 26.46
CA ALA A 43 -11.58 -6.23 25.23
C ALA A 43 -10.45 -5.32 24.72
N GLN A 44 -9.86 -5.68 23.58
CA GLN A 44 -8.75 -4.95 22.96
C GLN A 44 -8.92 -4.89 21.44
N THR A 45 -8.64 -3.72 20.87
CA THR A 45 -8.58 -3.51 19.42
C THR A 45 -7.12 -3.47 19.00
N THR A 46 -6.69 -4.46 18.23
CA THR A 46 -5.31 -4.60 17.74
C THR A 46 -5.23 -4.16 16.29
N TRP A 47 -4.37 -3.19 16.05
CA TRP A 47 -4.00 -2.67 14.74
C TRP A 47 -2.64 -3.27 14.39
N GLU A 48 -2.62 -4.13 13.38
CA GLU A 48 -1.37 -4.65 12.85
C GLU A 48 -0.95 -3.79 11.65
N GLY A 49 0.19 -3.14 11.79
CA GLY A 49 0.92 -2.52 10.71
C GLY A 49 1.90 -3.47 10.06
N ILE A 50 2.52 -2.99 8.99
CA ILE A 50 3.69 -3.66 8.44
C ILE A 50 4.79 -3.74 9.47
N TRP A 51 5.23 -2.62 10.08
CA TRP A 51 6.46 -2.57 10.88
C TRP A 51 6.23 -2.61 12.40
N MET A 52 5.03 -2.27 12.84
CA MET A 52 4.64 -2.25 14.24
C MET A 52 3.20 -2.70 14.41
N SER A 53 2.86 -3.17 15.59
CA SER A 53 1.48 -3.44 16.02
C SER A 53 1.10 -2.48 17.13
N CYS A 54 -0.08 -1.89 17.06
CA CYS A 54 -0.64 -1.03 18.10
C CYS A 54 -1.88 -1.67 18.71
N VAL A 55 -1.93 -1.77 20.03
CA VAL A 55 -3.09 -2.26 20.77
C VAL A 55 -3.76 -1.09 21.50
N VAL A 56 -5.09 -1.02 21.40
CA VAL A 56 -5.91 -0.09 22.15
C VAL A 56 -6.77 -0.89 23.12
N GLN A 57 -6.57 -0.67 24.42
CA GLN A 57 -7.35 -1.31 25.49
C GLN A 57 -8.59 -0.48 25.84
N SER A 58 -9.60 -1.10 26.48
CA SER A 58 -10.83 -0.41 26.93
C SER A 58 -10.58 0.77 27.89
N THR A 59 -9.42 0.81 28.54
CA THR A 59 -8.94 1.93 29.36
C THR A 59 -8.49 3.15 28.55
N GLY A 60 -8.51 3.07 27.21
CA GLY A 60 -8.12 4.13 26.29
C GLY A 60 -6.60 4.26 26.09
N GLN A 61 -5.80 3.40 26.72
CA GLN A 61 -4.34 3.40 26.53
C GLN A 61 -4.00 2.77 25.18
N MET A 62 -3.26 3.52 24.34
CA MET A 62 -2.67 3.02 23.10
C MET A 62 -1.22 2.60 23.35
N GLN A 63 -0.88 1.35 23.01
CA GLN A 63 0.49 0.85 23.12
C GLN A 63 0.93 0.31 21.76
N CYS A 64 1.93 0.96 21.17
CA CYS A 64 2.54 0.51 19.92
C CYS A 64 3.85 -0.20 20.22
N LYS A 65 4.03 -1.38 19.62
CA LYS A 65 5.23 -2.20 19.73
C LYS A 65 5.76 -2.55 18.33
N VAL A 66 7.05 -2.32 18.11
CA VAL A 66 7.76 -2.78 16.89
C VAL A 66 7.99 -4.28 17.00
N TYR A 67 7.89 -5.00 15.87
CA TYR A 67 8.09 -6.44 15.87
C TYR A 67 9.58 -6.78 16.13
N ASP A 68 9.86 -7.45 17.26
CA ASP A 68 11.23 -7.82 17.68
C ASP A 68 11.84 -8.93 16.81
N SER A 69 11.03 -9.73 16.12
CA SER A 69 11.52 -10.85 15.30
C SER A 69 10.67 -11.06 14.07
N MET A 70 11.33 -10.99 12.91
CA MET A 70 10.74 -11.20 11.58
C MET A 70 10.16 -12.61 11.38
N LEU A 71 10.66 -13.59 12.13
CA LEU A 71 10.38 -15.03 11.94
C LEU A 71 9.08 -15.52 12.59
N ALA A 72 8.48 -14.72 13.48
CA ALA A 72 7.22 -15.04 14.15
C ALA A 72 5.98 -14.43 13.45
N LEU A 73 6.21 -13.70 12.35
CA LEU A 73 5.18 -12.99 11.60
C LEU A 73 4.53 -13.89 10.55
N SER A 74 3.25 -13.67 10.21
CA SER A 74 2.59 -14.45 9.16
C SER A 74 3.30 -14.28 7.81
N GLN A 75 3.37 -15.37 7.04
CA GLN A 75 4.03 -15.39 5.73
C GLN A 75 3.42 -14.35 4.77
N ASP A 76 2.11 -14.11 4.87
CA ASP A 76 1.39 -13.10 4.08
C ASP A 76 1.91 -11.68 4.35
N LEU A 77 2.19 -11.34 5.61
CA LEU A 77 2.68 -10.02 5.98
C LEU A 77 4.16 -9.83 5.61
N GLN A 78 4.94 -10.92 5.63
CA GLN A 78 6.32 -10.92 5.13
C GLN A 78 6.38 -10.74 3.60
N ALA A 79 5.48 -11.39 2.86
CA ALA A 79 5.34 -11.17 1.42
C ALA A 79 4.90 -9.72 1.12
N ALA A 80 3.94 -9.18 1.87
CA ALA A 80 3.51 -7.79 1.74
C ALA A 80 4.66 -6.79 1.98
N ARG A 81 5.53 -7.05 2.98
CA ARG A 81 6.76 -6.27 3.23
C ARG A 81 7.70 -6.25 2.02
N ALA A 82 7.95 -7.41 1.43
CA ALA A 82 8.83 -7.47 0.27
C ALA A 82 8.22 -6.71 -0.93
N LEU A 83 6.93 -6.93 -1.19
CA LEU A 83 6.22 -6.30 -2.32
C LEU A 83 6.13 -4.78 -2.19
N ILE A 84 5.88 -4.25 -0.99
CA ILE A 84 5.80 -2.78 -0.79
C ILE A 84 7.17 -2.11 -0.92
N ILE A 85 8.26 -2.77 -0.52
CA ILE A 85 9.62 -2.24 -0.71
C ILE A 85 9.96 -2.24 -2.20
N ILE A 86 9.69 -3.35 -2.89
CA ILE A 86 9.92 -3.46 -4.34
C ILE A 86 9.11 -2.39 -5.09
N SER A 87 7.84 -2.15 -4.73
CA SER A 87 7.02 -1.14 -5.38
C SER A 87 7.58 0.29 -5.18
N ILE A 88 8.08 0.62 -3.99
CA ILE A 88 8.72 1.92 -3.72
C ILE A 88 9.99 2.08 -4.55
N LEU A 89 10.85 1.06 -4.63
CA LEU A 89 12.10 1.09 -5.41
C LEU A 89 11.84 1.24 -6.91
N VAL A 90 10.88 0.47 -7.45
CA VAL A 90 10.47 0.58 -8.86
C VAL A 90 9.85 1.97 -9.12
N GLY A 91 9.09 2.51 -8.17
CA GLY A 91 8.54 3.86 -8.25
C GLY A 91 9.60 4.96 -8.35
N ILE A 92 10.71 4.84 -7.61
CA ILE A 92 11.85 5.76 -7.70
C ILE A 92 12.46 5.72 -9.11
N VAL A 93 12.71 4.51 -9.64
CA VAL A 93 13.27 4.36 -10.99
C VAL A 93 12.32 4.94 -12.04
N ALA A 94 11.01 4.70 -11.91
CA ALA A 94 10.00 5.27 -12.80
C ALA A 94 9.98 6.81 -12.76
N LEU A 95 10.09 7.42 -11.58
CA LEU A 95 10.18 8.88 -11.44
C LEU A 95 11.45 9.45 -12.09
N LEU A 96 12.60 8.79 -11.91
CA LEU A 96 13.84 9.22 -12.55
C LEU A 96 13.74 9.18 -14.08
N LEU A 97 13.14 8.11 -14.64
CA LEU A 97 12.91 8.00 -16.08
C LEU A 97 11.91 9.04 -16.59
N ALA A 98 10.86 9.34 -15.82
CA ALA A 98 9.87 10.35 -16.16
C ALA A 98 10.49 11.77 -16.21
N VAL A 99 11.35 12.11 -15.25
CA VAL A 99 12.06 13.40 -15.20
C VAL A 99 13.08 13.50 -16.34
N ALA A 100 13.86 12.45 -16.60
CA ALA A 100 14.81 12.43 -17.71
C ALA A 100 14.11 12.60 -19.07
N GLY A 101 13.04 11.83 -19.32
CA GLY A 101 12.26 11.90 -20.56
C GLY A 101 11.55 13.25 -20.76
N GLY A 102 11.05 13.87 -19.68
CA GLY A 102 10.46 15.21 -19.75
C GLY A 102 11.47 16.30 -20.10
N LYS A 103 12.68 16.24 -19.55
CA LYS A 103 13.76 17.21 -19.84
C LYS A 103 14.25 17.12 -21.28
N ASP A 104 14.43 15.90 -21.80
CA ASP A 104 14.87 15.68 -23.17
C ASP A 104 13.81 16.12 -24.20
N PHE A 105 12.51 16.02 -23.86
CA PHE A 105 11.43 16.44 -24.76
C PHE A 105 11.27 17.96 -24.89
N HIS A 106 11.56 18.71 -23.81
CA HIS A 106 11.38 20.16 -23.74
C HIS A 106 12.66 20.96 -24.04
N ASN A 107 13.79 20.32 -24.29
CA ASN A 107 15.04 21.01 -24.60
C ASN A 107 15.11 21.40 -26.09
N PRO A 108 15.06 22.69 -26.45
CA PRO A 108 15.07 23.15 -27.84
C PRO A 108 16.44 22.97 -28.52
N LEU A 109 17.50 22.63 -27.77
CA LEU A 109 18.85 22.44 -28.29
C LEU A 109 19.13 21.01 -28.78
N LEU A 110 18.21 20.06 -28.56
CA LEU A 110 18.34 18.69 -29.03
C LEU A 110 17.82 18.58 -30.47
N VAL A 111 18.67 18.10 -31.38
CA VAL A 111 18.31 17.78 -32.77
C VAL A 111 17.19 16.72 -32.77
N GLY A 112 16.22 16.84 -33.67
CA GLY A 112 15.04 15.95 -33.72
C GLY A 112 15.34 14.45 -33.77
N SER A 113 16.56 14.05 -34.16
CA SER A 113 17.06 12.66 -34.15
C SER A 113 17.40 12.11 -32.77
N GLN A 114 17.60 12.96 -31.76
CA GLN A 114 17.92 12.59 -30.38
C GLN A 114 16.69 12.70 -29.45
N LYS A 115 15.56 13.14 -30.00
CA LYS A 115 14.27 13.22 -29.31
C LYS A 115 13.77 11.80 -29.04
N ARG A 116 13.87 11.35 -27.79
CA ARG A 116 13.36 10.03 -27.37
C ARG A 116 11.83 10.07 -27.39
N GLU A 117 11.22 9.28 -28.27
CA GLU A 117 9.77 9.10 -28.28
C GLU A 117 9.34 8.15 -27.16
N LEU A 118 8.17 8.39 -26.57
CA LEU A 118 7.63 7.47 -25.55
C LEU A 118 7.21 6.16 -26.23
N GLY A 119 7.83 5.06 -25.81
CA GLY A 119 7.57 3.73 -26.39
C GLY A 119 6.16 3.20 -26.09
N ALA A 120 5.71 2.25 -26.92
CA ALA A 120 4.37 1.62 -26.85
C ALA A 120 4.01 1.05 -25.46
N ALA A 121 5.00 0.58 -24.70
CA ALA A 121 4.81 0.04 -23.36
C ALA A 121 4.16 1.02 -22.38
N LEU A 122 4.37 2.34 -22.54
CA LEU A 122 3.77 3.35 -21.68
C LEU A 122 2.25 3.41 -21.85
N PHE A 123 1.76 3.30 -23.08
CA PHE A 123 0.32 3.30 -23.38
C PHE A 123 -0.36 2.05 -22.83
N ILE A 124 0.30 0.89 -22.94
CA ILE A 124 -0.17 -0.37 -22.36
C ILE A 124 -0.23 -0.24 -20.83
N GLY A 125 0.77 0.39 -20.21
CA GLY A 125 0.80 0.66 -18.77
C GLY A 125 -0.36 1.53 -18.30
N TRP A 126 -0.67 2.63 -19.00
CA TRP A 126 -1.85 3.45 -18.68
C TRP A 126 -3.17 2.69 -18.86
N GLY A 127 -3.30 1.90 -19.92
CA GLY A 127 -4.48 1.06 -20.14
C GLY A 127 -4.69 0.03 -19.03
N ALA A 128 -3.62 -0.67 -18.61
CA ALA A 128 -3.65 -1.63 -17.53
C ALA A 128 -4.00 -0.99 -16.18
N SER A 129 -3.40 0.17 -15.87
CA SER A 129 -3.72 0.93 -14.65
C SER A 129 -5.17 1.40 -14.62
N ALA A 130 -5.70 1.92 -15.74
CA ALA A 130 -7.10 2.35 -15.83
C ALA A 130 -8.06 1.17 -15.63
N LEU A 131 -7.76 0.02 -16.24
CA LEU A 131 -8.56 -1.19 -16.09
C LEU A 131 -8.54 -1.71 -14.65
N LEU A 132 -7.37 -1.69 -13.99
CA LEU A 132 -7.24 -2.08 -12.59
C LEU A 132 -8.02 -1.14 -11.65
N ILE A 133 -7.99 0.17 -11.89
CA ILE A 133 -8.75 1.15 -11.10
C ILE A 133 -10.27 0.94 -11.30
N LEU A 134 -10.71 0.73 -12.54
CA LEU A 134 -12.13 0.44 -12.83
C LEU A 134 -12.58 -0.88 -12.21
N GLY A 135 -11.76 -1.93 -12.30
CA GLY A 135 -12.03 -3.23 -11.68
C GLY A 135 -12.09 -3.15 -10.16
N GLY A 136 -11.16 -2.44 -9.52
CA GLY A 136 -11.17 -2.17 -8.09
C GLY A 136 -12.39 -1.35 -7.66
N GLY A 137 -12.74 -0.31 -8.42
CA GLY A 137 -13.93 0.50 -8.19
C GLY A 137 -15.22 -0.31 -8.27
N LEU A 138 -15.34 -1.22 -9.25
CA LEU A 138 -16.50 -2.10 -9.40
C LEU A 138 -16.62 -3.10 -8.23
N LEU A 139 -15.50 -3.64 -7.75
CA LEU A 139 -15.49 -4.51 -6.56
C LEU A 139 -15.92 -3.75 -5.31
N CYS A 140 -15.45 -2.52 -5.12
CA CYS A 140 -15.89 -1.65 -4.02
C CYS A 140 -17.37 -1.26 -4.14
N ALA A 141 -17.90 -1.07 -5.36
CA ALA A 141 -19.30 -0.74 -5.61
C ALA A 141 -20.25 -1.94 -5.42
N ASN A 142 -19.76 -3.17 -5.58
CA ASN A 142 -20.51 -4.40 -5.29
C ASN A 142 -20.33 -4.88 -3.84
N CYS A 143 -19.78 -4.05 -2.94
CA CYS A 143 -19.73 -4.39 -1.52
C CYS A 143 -21.15 -4.64 -0.99
N PRO A 144 -21.41 -5.80 -0.35
CA PRO A 144 -22.72 -6.10 0.19
C PRO A 144 -23.12 -5.05 1.23
N PRO A 145 -24.42 -4.71 1.34
CA PRO A 145 -24.92 -3.85 2.39
C PRO A 145 -24.50 -4.43 3.75
N LYS A 146 -24.02 -3.55 4.62
CA LYS A 146 -23.58 -3.90 5.97
C LYS A 146 -24.81 -4.27 6.80
N ASP A 147 -25.27 -5.52 6.77
CA ASP A 147 -26.28 -5.93 7.75
C ASP A 147 -25.64 -5.92 9.15
N ASN A 148 -26.48 -5.78 10.17
CA ASN A 148 -26.13 -5.84 11.59
C ASN A 148 -25.68 -7.25 12.02
N TYR A 149 -24.64 -7.77 11.39
CA TYR A 149 -23.95 -8.96 11.86
C TYR A 149 -23.02 -8.52 13.00
N SER A 150 -23.30 -9.00 14.21
CA SER A 150 -22.28 -9.10 15.24
C SER A 150 -21.19 -10.01 14.67
N ALA A 151 -20.15 -9.42 14.09
CA ALA A 151 -19.00 -10.15 13.62
C ALA A 151 -18.40 -10.87 14.82
N LYS A 152 -18.69 -12.17 14.97
CA LYS A 152 -17.88 -13.07 15.79
C LYS A 152 -16.54 -13.20 15.10
N TYR A 153 -15.66 -12.22 15.34
CA TYR A 153 -14.25 -12.34 15.02
C TYR A 153 -13.74 -13.61 15.69
N SER A 154 -13.35 -14.60 14.89
CA SER A 154 -12.63 -15.75 15.43
C SER A 154 -11.31 -15.21 15.96
N ALA A 155 -11.10 -15.32 17.27
CA ALA A 155 -9.85 -14.95 17.92
C ALA A 155 -8.69 -15.65 17.19
N ALA A 156 -7.65 -14.90 16.82
CA ALA A 156 -6.39 -15.49 16.43
C ALA A 156 -5.95 -16.42 17.57
N ARG A 157 -5.61 -17.68 17.23
CA ARG A 157 -5.19 -18.70 18.18
C ARG A 157 -4.00 -18.15 18.95
N SER A 158 -4.18 -17.88 20.25
CA SER A 158 -3.09 -17.56 21.17
C SER A 158 -2.07 -18.69 21.07
N SER A 159 -0.94 -18.44 20.40
CA SER A 159 0.24 -19.26 20.55
C SER A 159 0.76 -19.00 21.96
N GLY A 160 0.35 -19.87 22.89
CA GLY A 160 0.80 -19.87 24.28
C GLY A 160 2.33 -19.93 24.38
N PRO A 161 2.88 -19.62 25.57
CA PRO A 161 4.32 -19.56 25.78
C PRO A 161 4.95 -20.89 25.38
N LYS A 162 5.92 -20.86 24.46
CA LYS A 162 6.78 -22.01 24.23
C LYS A 162 7.68 -22.11 25.45
N ASP A 163 7.48 -23.14 26.25
CA ASP A 163 8.38 -23.55 27.33
C ASP A 163 9.80 -23.67 26.75
N TYR A 164 10.66 -22.74 27.14
CA TYR A 164 12.10 -22.91 27.04
C TYR A 164 12.49 -23.83 28.19
N VAL A 165 12.77 -25.10 27.85
CA VAL A 165 13.52 -26.02 28.72
C VAL A 165 14.99 -25.63 28.67
#